data_AF-A0A7S3YVS8-F1
#
_entry.id   AF-A0A7S3YVS8-F1
#
_cell.length_a   1.000
_cell.length_b   1.000
_cell.length_c   1.000
_cell.angle_alpha   90.00
_cell.angle_beta   90.00
_cell.angle_gamma   90.00
#
_symmetry.space_group_name_H-M   'P 1'
#
loop_
_entity.id
_entity.type
_entity.pdbx_description
1 polymer ?
#
loop_
_entity_poly.entity_id
_entity_poly.type
_entity_poly.pdbx_seq_one_letter_code
_entity_poly.pdbx_strand_id
1 'polypeptide(L)'
;MASAGSGVSERKLSLEERALYESTHKASQDNSASYLSRHPELHQLIHDFTTAALATKPKDIKKYAKEYFSKFEVRKEQKAEATASDDGDKEKTKKPQCVDAPVVVDD
;
A
#
# COMPACT_ATOMS: atom_id res chain seq x y z
N MET A 1 -4.32 37.41 -31.41
CA MET A 1 -4.58 36.10 -30.78
C MET A 1 -3.37 35.75 -29.93
N ALA A 2 -3.50 35.80 -28.60
CA ALA A 2 -2.39 35.52 -27.68
C ALA A 2 -2.35 34.02 -27.38
N SER A 3 -1.22 33.38 -27.67
CA SER A 3 -0.93 31.99 -27.33
C SER A 3 -0.21 31.96 -25.99
N ALA A 4 -0.85 31.41 -24.95
CA ALA A 4 -0.23 31.15 -23.66
C ALA A 4 0.40 29.75 -23.68
N GLY A 5 1.67 29.68 -24.04
CA GLY A 5 2.49 28.49 -23.83
C GLY A 5 2.72 28.30 -22.33
N SER A 6 2.11 27.28 -21.73
CA SER A 6 2.39 26.88 -20.35
C SER A 6 3.79 26.30 -20.28
N GLY A 7 4.73 27.08 -19.76
CA GLY A 7 6.06 26.62 -19.36
C GLY A 7 5.95 25.73 -18.13
N VAL A 8 6.18 24.43 -18.29
CA VAL A 8 6.41 23.52 -17.16
C VAL A 8 7.77 23.87 -16.58
N SER A 9 7.79 24.59 -15.47
CA SER A 9 9.00 24.86 -14.70
C SER A 9 9.50 23.57 -14.04
N GLU A 10 10.64 23.05 -14.50
CA GLU A 10 11.41 22.02 -13.83
C GLU A 10 11.93 22.55 -12.48
N ARG A 11 11.16 22.33 -11.41
CA ARG A 11 11.66 22.54 -10.05
C ARG A 11 12.73 21.49 -9.75
N LYS A 12 14.00 21.90 -9.76
CA LYS A 12 15.10 21.08 -9.24
C LYS A 12 14.90 20.91 -7.74
N LEU A 13 14.45 19.72 -7.33
CA LEU A 13 14.36 19.30 -5.92
C LEU A 13 15.72 19.51 -5.25
N SER A 14 15.70 20.05 -4.04
CA SER A 14 16.93 20.20 -3.25
C SER A 14 17.52 18.82 -2.94
N LEU A 15 18.83 18.76 -2.71
CA LEU A 15 19.52 17.51 -2.32
C LEU A 15 18.89 16.88 -1.07
N GLU A 16 18.45 17.73 -0.13
CA GLU A 16 17.80 17.32 1.11
C GLU A 16 16.38 16.77 0.85
N GLU A 17 15.63 17.42 -0.03
CA GLU A 17 14.28 17.00 -0.43
C GLU A 17 14.30 15.65 -1.14
N ARG A 18 15.32 15.42 -1.97
CA ARG A 18 15.56 14.13 -2.64
C ARG A 18 15.92 13.03 -1.64
N ALA A 19 16.79 13.30 -0.68
CA ALA A 19 17.15 12.32 0.35
C ALA A 19 15.93 11.93 1.21
N LEU A 20 15.07 12.90 1.54
CA LEU A 20 13.83 12.64 2.26
C LEU A 20 12.86 11.76 1.43
N TYR A 21 12.67 12.08 0.15
CA TYR A 21 11.85 11.28 -0.75
C TYR A 21 12.36 9.84 -0.87
N GLU A 22 13.68 9.67 -1.05
CA GLU A 22 14.29 8.33 -1.15
C GLU A 22 14.12 7.54 0.16
N SER A 23 14.26 8.17 1.33
CA SER A 23 14.08 7.50 2.63
C SER A 23 12.64 7.06 2.88
N THR A 24 11.66 7.91 2.56
CA THR A 24 10.23 7.61 2.75
C THR A 24 9.75 6.56 1.76
N HIS A 25 10.19 6.66 0.50
CA HIS A 25 9.89 5.67 -0.52
C HIS A 25 10.48 4.30 -0.17
N LYS A 26 11.73 4.26 0.32
CA LYS A 26 12.38 3.03 0.76
C LYS A 26 11.66 2.38 1.95
N ALA A 27 11.29 3.18 2.95
CA ALA A 27 10.51 2.68 4.09
C ALA A 27 9.15 2.09 3.65
N SER A 28 8.47 2.72 2.69
CA SER A 28 7.21 2.20 2.13
C SER A 28 7.41 0.87 1.37
N GLN A 29 8.51 0.75 0.62
CA GLN A 29 8.85 -0.48 -0.10
C GLN A 29 9.18 -1.64 0.83
N ASP A 30 9.96 -1.40 1.88
CA ASP A 30 10.34 -2.44 2.86
C ASP A 30 9.11 -3.02 3.58
N ASN A 31 8.15 -2.14 3.92
CA ASN A 31 6.88 -2.56 4.51
C ASN A 31 6.02 -3.39 3.54
N SER A 32 6.02 -3.01 2.25
CA SER A 32 5.26 -3.73 1.22
C SER A 32 5.85 -5.12 0.93
N ALA A 33 7.17 -5.20 0.80
CA ALA A 33 7.87 -6.45 0.54
C ALA A 33 7.76 -7.43 1.72
N SER A 34 7.89 -6.94 2.95
CA SER A 34 7.73 -7.76 4.16
C SER A 34 6.30 -8.24 4.37
N TYR A 35 5.29 -7.44 4.00
CA TYR A 35 3.90 -7.88 4.04
C TYR A 35 3.63 -9.00 3.02
N LEU A 36 4.08 -8.83 1.78
CA LEU A 36 3.91 -9.85 0.74
C LEU A 36 4.65 -11.15 1.05
N SER A 37 5.83 -11.10 1.68
CA SER A 37 6.57 -12.30 2.07
C SER A 37 5.89 -13.08 3.21
N ARG A 38 5.17 -12.38 4.09
CA ARG A 38 4.38 -13.00 5.18
C ARG A 38 3.04 -13.57 4.70
N HIS A 39 2.58 -13.16 3.51
CA HIS A 39 1.28 -13.52 2.94
C HIS A 39 1.46 -14.14 1.54
N PRO A 40 1.99 -15.38 1.43
CA PRO A 40 2.18 -16.06 0.16
C PRO A 40 0.89 -16.22 -0.66
N GLU A 41 -0.27 -16.25 0.01
CA GLU A 41 -1.60 -16.26 -0.61
C GLU A 41 -1.84 -15.02 -1.49
N LEU A 42 -1.34 -13.85 -1.10
CA LEU A 42 -1.46 -12.63 -1.89
C LEU A 42 -0.55 -12.68 -3.12
N HIS A 43 0.65 -13.24 -2.97
CA HIS A 43 1.56 -13.43 -4.09
C HIS A 43 0.94 -14.37 -5.13
N GLN A 44 0.36 -15.49 -4.69
CA GLN A 44 -0.33 -16.42 -5.58
C GLN A 44 -1.52 -15.75 -6.27
N LEU A 45 -2.35 -15.00 -5.53
CA LEU A 45 -3.51 -14.30 -6.07
C LEU A 45 -3.12 -13.28 -7.16
N ILE A 46 -2.06 -12.51 -6.94
CA ILE A 46 -1.53 -11.55 -7.93
C ILE A 46 -0.98 -12.30 -9.15
N HIS A 47 -0.24 -13.39 -8.95
CA HIS A 47 0.27 -14.22 -10.03
C HIS A 47 -0.86 -14.79 -10.90
N ASP A 48 -1.93 -15.30 -10.30
CA ASP A 48 -3.05 -15.86 -11.04
C ASP A 48 -3.82 -14.77 -11.80
N PHE A 49 -4.04 -13.61 -11.17
CA PHE A 49 -4.65 -12.47 -11.83
C PHE A 49 -3.84 -12.00 -13.04
N THR A 50 -2.53 -11.82 -12.87
CA THR A 50 -1.63 -11.37 -13.95
C THR A 50 -1.58 -12.36 -15.09
N THR A 51 -1.48 -13.66 -14.80
CA THR A 51 -1.53 -14.73 -15.81
C THR A 51 -2.85 -14.70 -16.58
N ALA A 52 -3.97 -14.58 -15.89
CA ALA A 52 -5.29 -14.52 -16.50
C ALA A 52 -5.49 -13.24 -17.35
N ALA A 53 -5.00 -12.09 -16.87
CA ALA A 53 -5.04 -10.83 -17.60
C ALA A 53 -4.18 -10.87 -18.88
N LEU A 54 -2.99 -11.47 -18.81
CA LEU A 54 -2.10 -11.63 -19.97
C LEU A 54 -2.66 -12.60 -21.01
N ALA A 55 -3.40 -13.62 -20.57
CA ALA A 55 -4.07 -14.57 -21.47
C ALA A 55 -5.29 -13.93 -22.16
N THR A 56 -6.13 -13.23 -21.39
CA THR A 56 -7.39 -12.64 -21.91
C THR A 56 -7.17 -11.32 -22.65
N LYS A 57 -6.08 -10.60 -22.36
CA LYS A 57 -5.72 -9.28 -22.93
C LYS A 57 -6.92 -8.33 -23.01
N PRO A 58 -7.57 -8.03 -21.88
CA PRO A 58 -8.76 -7.20 -21.87
C PRO A 58 -8.43 -5.78 -22.36
N LYS A 59 -9.34 -5.17 -23.12
CA LYS A 59 -9.22 -3.77 -23.55
C LYS A 59 -9.22 -2.80 -22.36
N ASP A 60 -9.91 -3.16 -21.27
CA ASP A 60 -9.97 -2.41 -20.03
C ASP A 60 -9.58 -3.30 -18.85
N ILE A 61 -8.35 -3.11 -18.36
CA ILE A 61 -7.80 -3.87 -17.24
C ILE A 61 -8.50 -3.55 -15.91
N LYS A 62 -9.01 -2.33 -15.72
CA LYS A 62 -9.66 -1.94 -14.46
C LYS A 62 -11.01 -2.62 -14.33
N LYS A 63 -11.79 -2.65 -15.41
CA LYS A 63 -13.06 -3.38 -15.46
C LYS A 63 -12.84 -4.88 -15.24
N TYR A 64 -11.83 -5.45 -15.90
CA TYR A 64 -11.46 -6.85 -15.72
C TYR A 64 -11.02 -7.16 -14.28
N ALA A 65 -10.21 -6.31 -13.66
CA ALA A 65 -9.80 -6.48 -12.26
C ALA A 65 -11.00 -6.50 -11.30
N LYS A 66 -11.94 -5.56 -11.45
CA LYS A 66 -13.16 -5.54 -10.62
C LYS A 66 -13.95 -6.84 -10.74
N GLU A 67 -14.13 -7.34 -11.95
CA GLU A 67 -14.85 -8.60 -12.19
C GLU A 67 -14.07 -9.79 -11.64
N TYR A 68 -12.75 -9.85 -11.86
CA TYR A 68 -11.88 -10.91 -11.35
C TYR A 68 -11.90 -10.97 -9.82
N PHE A 69 -11.78 -9.83 -9.15
CA PHE A 69 -11.72 -9.74 -7.69
C PHE A 69 -13.08 -9.75 -6.99
N SER A 70 -14.19 -9.56 -7.72
CA SER A 70 -15.56 -9.62 -7.16
C SER A 70 -15.85 -10.92 -6.41
N LYS A 71 -15.18 -12.01 -6.77
CA LYS A 71 -15.30 -13.33 -6.13
C LYS A 71 -14.75 -13.36 -4.70
N PHE A 72 -13.88 -12.42 -4.35
CA PHE A 72 -13.26 -12.31 -3.03
C PHE A 72 -13.91 -11.22 -2.17
N GLU A 73 -14.92 -10.52 -2.70
CA GLU A 73 -15.69 -9.57 -1.89
C GLU A 73 -16.51 -10.34 -0.86
N VAL A 74 -16.15 -10.18 0.42
CA VAL A 74 -17.03 -10.56 1.51
C VAL A 74 -18.28 -9.70 1.37
N ARG A 75 -19.44 -10.33 1.19
CA ARG A 75 -20.73 -9.63 1.08
C ARG A 75 -20.84 -8.61 2.21
N LYS A 76 -20.94 -7.33 1.84
CA LYS A 76 -20.99 -6.16 2.73
C LYS A 76 -22.28 -6.08 3.58
N GLU A 77 -22.76 -7.20 4.10
CA GLU A 77 -23.87 -7.19 5.06
C GLU A 77 -23.38 -7.03 6.50
N GLN A 78 -22.07 -7.11 6.75
CA GLN A 78 -21.48 -6.80 8.04
C GLN A 78 -20.14 -6.08 7.84
N LYS A 79 -19.98 -4.95 8.54
CA LYS A 79 -18.81 -4.05 8.56
C LYS A 79 -18.80 -2.96 7.46
N ALA A 80 -19.66 -1.97 7.70
CA ALA A 80 -19.29 -0.59 7.43
C ALA A 80 -17.98 -0.24 8.18
N GLU A 81 -17.21 0.68 7.60
CA GLU A 81 -16.02 1.31 8.18
C GLU A 81 -14.67 0.59 7.98
N ALA A 82 -14.10 0.82 6.79
CA ALA A 82 -12.67 1.09 6.63
C ALA A 82 -12.56 2.17 5.54
N THR A 83 -12.67 3.41 6.01
CA THR A 83 -12.61 4.65 5.26
C THR A 83 -11.21 4.89 4.72
N ALA A 84 -11.12 5.22 3.43
CA ALA A 84 -10.03 6.01 2.90
C ALA A 84 -10.38 7.49 3.12
N SER A 85 -9.74 8.11 4.12
CA SER A 85 -9.63 9.57 4.26
C SER A 85 -8.28 9.90 4.88
N ASP A 86 -7.43 10.47 4.02
CA ASP A 86 -6.33 11.39 4.28
C ASP A 86 -6.89 12.67 4.92
N ASP A 87 -6.52 13.00 6.17
CA ASP A 87 -6.33 14.36 6.72
C ASP A 87 -5.82 14.29 8.18
N GLY A 88 -5.08 15.31 8.63
CA GLY A 88 -4.17 15.24 9.78
C GLY A 88 -4.72 15.55 11.18
N ASP A 89 -3.74 15.67 12.09
CA ASP A 89 -3.75 16.33 13.41
C ASP A 89 -4.07 15.51 14.70
N LYS A 90 -3.04 15.47 15.55
CA LYS A 90 -2.97 15.43 17.03
C LYS A 90 -3.46 14.25 17.90
N GLU A 91 -2.46 13.79 18.66
CA GLU A 91 -2.41 13.76 20.14
C GLU A 91 -2.87 12.50 20.91
N LYS A 92 -1.87 11.90 21.58
CA LYS A 92 -1.85 11.11 22.83
C LYS A 92 -2.97 10.08 23.09
N THR A 93 -2.55 8.85 23.38
CA THR A 93 -2.70 8.18 24.70
C THR A 93 -2.00 6.81 24.67
N LYS A 94 -0.93 6.65 25.45
CA LYS A 94 -0.85 5.86 26.70
C LYS A 94 -0.57 4.35 26.48
N LYS A 95 0.66 3.95 26.84
CA LYS A 95 1.16 2.56 26.96
C LYS A 95 0.18 1.66 27.72
N PRO A 96 0.18 0.36 27.41
CA PRO A 96 0.46 -0.59 28.48
C PRO A 96 1.77 -1.35 28.24
N GLN A 97 2.52 -1.41 29.32
CA GLN A 97 3.80 -2.06 29.52
C GLN A 97 3.50 -3.53 29.88
N CYS A 98 3.79 -4.47 28.99
CA CYS A 98 3.79 -5.88 29.34
C CYS A 98 5.20 -6.23 29.84
N VAL A 99 5.29 -6.45 31.15
CA VAL A 99 6.46 -7.01 31.82
C VAL A 99 6.35 -8.52 31.72
N ASP A 100 7.17 -9.15 30.90
CA ASP A 100 7.37 -10.59 30.98
C ASP A 100 8.70 -10.86 31.68
N ALA A 101 8.57 -11.47 32.85
CA ALA A 101 9.63 -11.89 33.75
C ALA A 101 10.54 -12.95 33.08
N PRO A 102 11.81 -13.05 33.52
CA PRO A 102 12.74 -14.03 32.98
C PRO A 102 12.34 -15.45 33.41
N VAL A 103 12.11 -16.33 32.43
CA VAL A 103 12.11 -17.78 32.67
C VAL A 103 13.57 -18.20 32.82
N VAL A 104 14.00 -18.36 34.07
CA VAL A 104 15.22 -19.09 34.42
C VAL A 104 14.95 -20.57 34.11
N VAL A 105 15.70 -21.13 33.16
CA VAL A 105 15.82 -22.58 32.98
C VAL A 105 17.18 -22.97 33.56
N ASP A 106 17.13 -23.83 34.58
CA ASP A 106 18.24 -24.44 35.30
C ASP A 106 18.58 -25.77 34.61
N ASP A 107 19.82 -25.93 34.13
CA ASP A 107 20.55 -27.21 33.99
C ASP A 107 22.07 -26.95 33.98
#